data_AF-A0A2G1VVI0-F1
#
_entry.id   AF-A0A2G1VVI0-F1
#
_cell.length_a   1.000
_cell.length_b   1.000
_cell.length_c   1.000
_cell.angle_alpha   90.00
_cell.angle_beta   90.00
_cell.angle_gamma   90.00
#
_symmetry.space_group_name_H-M   'P 1'
#
loop_
_entity.id
_entity.type
_entity.pdbx_description
1 polymer ?
#
loop_
_entity_poly.entity_id
_entity_poly.type
_entity_poly.pdbx_seq_one_letter_code
_entity_poly.pdbx_strand_id
1 'polypeptide(L)' 'MELKDLFYGIQDFFVDVAFAPLDWLRELQDSSWLAANLINIVFIIVVSVAFVYWCIQLNKFDSQEHHNLNS' A
#
# COMPACT_ATOMS: atom_id res chain seq x y z
N MET A 1 2.23 33.85 27.91
CA MET A 1 2.58 32.65 27.16
C MET A 1 4.05 32.77 26.81
N GLU A 2 4.87 31.89 27.38
CA GLU A 2 6.30 31.84 27.11
C GLU A 2 6.57 30.93 25.90
N LEU A 3 7.77 31.03 25.30
CA LEU A 3 8.16 30.15 24.18
C LEU A 3 8.03 28.66 24.53
N LYS A 4 8.27 28.32 25.80
CA LYS A 4 8.11 26.96 26.33
C LYS A 4 6.68 26.44 26.17
N ASP A 5 5.67 27.29 26.36
CA ASP A 5 4.26 26.92 26.20
C ASP A 5 3.93 26.62 24.73
N LEU A 6 4.52 27.36 23.80
CA LEU A 6 4.39 27.11 22.35
C LEU A 6 5.01 25.75 21.97
N PHE A 7 6.21 25.46 22.45
CA PHE A 7 6.87 24.18 22.17
C PHE A 7 6.12 22.98 22.79
N TYR A 8 5.54 23.14 23.98
CA TYR A 8 4.66 22.10 24.54
C TYR A 8 3.38 21.93 23.75
N GLY A 9 2.74 23.02 23.31
CA GLY A 9 1.56 22.91 22.46
C GLY A 9 1.83 22.20 21.14
N ILE A 10 3.01 22.42 20.54
CA ILE A 10 3.45 21.67 19.35
C ILE A 10 3.68 20.21 19.70
N GLN A 11 4.37 19.90 20.79
CA GLN A 11 4.61 18.53 21.23
C GLN A 11 3.28 17.76 21.42
N ASP A 12 2.35 18.35 22.18
CA ASP A 12 1.04 17.78 22.50
C ASP A 12 0.23 17.51 21.22
N PHE A 13 0.24 18.47 20.28
CA PHE A 13 -0.40 18.28 18.99
C PHE A 13 0.20 17.11 18.20
N PHE A 14 1.53 16.98 18.14
CA PHE A 14 2.13 15.91 17.36
C PHE A 14 1.97 14.54 18.02
N VAL A 15 2.18 14.43 19.33
CA VAL A 15 2.11 13.16 20.05
C VAL A 15 0.66 12.68 20.15
N ASP A 16 -0.26 13.52 20.60
CA ASP A 16 -1.61 13.07 20.95
C ASP A 16 -2.64 13.26 19.83
N VAL A 17 -2.36 14.10 18.82
CA VAL A 17 -3.30 14.35 17.71
C VAL A 17 -2.76 13.85 16.39
N ALA A 18 -1.63 14.37 15.93
CA ALA A 18 -1.11 14.06 14.59
C ALA A 18 -0.62 12.60 14.48
N PHE A 19 -0.07 12.04 15.55
CA PHE A 19 0.45 10.68 15.58
C PHE A 19 -0.53 9.65 16.16
N ALA A 20 -1.70 10.05 16.66
CA ALA A 20 -2.72 9.12 17.13
C ALA A 20 -3.08 8.01 16.11
N PRO A 21 -3.19 8.29 14.79
CA PRO A 21 -3.41 7.23 13.81
C PRO A 21 -2.23 6.25 13.67
N LEU A 22 -1.00 6.72 13.91
CA LEU A 22 0.20 5.88 13.86
C LEU A 22 0.30 4.98 15.10
N ASP A 23 -0.08 5.50 16.28
CA ASP A 23 -0.20 4.69 17.49
C ASP A 23 -1.29 3.63 17.35
N TRP A 24 -2.45 4.00 16.79
CA TRP A 24 -3.50 3.03 16.49
C TRP A 24 -3.02 1.94 15.52
N LEU A 25 -2.26 2.31 14.47
CA LEU A 25 -1.70 1.34 13.53
C LEU A 25 -0.68 0.41 14.19
N ARG A 26 0.12 0.91 15.15
CA ARG A 26 1.07 0.12 15.94
C ARG A 26 0.35 -0.90 16.83
N GLU A 27 -0.70 -0.49 17.53
CA GLU A 27 -1.53 -1.40 18.33
C GLU A 27 -2.27 -2.43 17.46
N LEU A 28 -2.73 -2.01 16.28
CA LEU A 28 -3.35 -2.91 15.31
C LEU A 28 -2.35 -3.94 14.79
N GLN A 29 -1.09 -3.56 14.59
CA GLN A 29 -0.03 -4.48 14.18
C GLN A 29 0.25 -5.55 15.25
N ASP A 30 0.30 -5.16 16.52
CA ASP A 30 0.54 -6.08 17.64
C ASP A 30 -0.62 -7.06 17.84
N SER A 31 -1.86 -6.65 17.55
CA SER A 31 -3.06 -7.48 17.70
C SER A 31 -3.40 -8.31 16.46
N SER A 32 -3.15 -7.78 15.25
CA SER A 32 -3.42 -8.46 13.99
C SER A 32 -2.54 -7.92 12.86
N TRP A 33 -1.44 -8.65 12.63
CA TRP A 33 -0.51 -8.35 11.55
C TRP A 33 -1.19 -8.30 10.15
N LEU A 34 -2.18 -9.18 9.90
CA LEU A 34 -2.92 -9.18 8.63
C LEU A 34 -3.76 -7.91 8.45
N ALA A 35 -4.45 -7.45 9.50
CA ALA A 35 -5.27 -6.24 9.44
C ALA A 35 -4.41 -4.99 9.24
N ALA A 36 -3.28 -4.90 9.94
CA ALA A 36 -2.32 -3.81 9.78
C ALA A 36 -1.72 -3.73 8.37
N ASN A 37 -1.64 -4.85 7.65
CA ASN A 37 -1.11 -4.94 6.29
C ASN A 37 -2.18 -4.99 5.19
N LEU A 38 -3.45 -4.72 5.50
CA LEU A 38 -4.56 -4.87 4.55
C LEU A 38 -4.35 -4.10 3.24
N ILE A 39 -3.88 -2.85 3.33
CA ILE A 39 -3.61 -2.00 2.15
C ILE A 39 -2.51 -2.61 1.28
N ASN A 40 -1.42 -3.09 1.90
CA ASN A 40 -0.32 -3.75 1.20
C ASN A 40 -0.80 -5.02 0.49
N ILE A 41 -1.62 -5.83 1.15
CA ILE A 41 -2.19 -7.06 0.58
C ILE A 41 -3.05 -6.73 -0.64
N VAL A 42 -3.91 -5.72 -0.55
CA VAL A 42 -4.75 -5.28 -1.69
C VAL A 42 -3.87 -4.83 -2.86
N PHE A 43 -2.84 -4.02 -2.61
CA PHE A 43 -1.91 -3.59 -3.66
C PHE A 43 -1.20 -4.76 -4.33
N ILE A 44 -0.69 -5.71 -3.54
CA ILE A 44 -0.03 -6.92 -4.06
C ILE A 44 -0.98 -7.71 -4.95
N ILE A 45 -2.24 -7.89 -4.54
CA ILE A 45 -3.26 -8.60 -5.32
C ILE A 45 -3.51 -7.88 -6.65
N VAL A 46 -3.73 -6.56 -6.61
CA VAL A 46 -4.00 -5.77 -7.82
C VAL A 46 -2.84 -5.86 -8.80
N VAL A 47 -1.61 -5.66 -8.33
CA VAL A 47 -0.40 -5.75 -9.17
C VAL A 47 -0.22 -7.17 -9.72
N SER A 48 -0.46 -8.20 -8.91
CA SER A 48 -0.34 -9.60 -9.33
C SER A 48 -1.34 -9.94 -10.44
N VAL A 49 -2.60 -9.51 -10.32
CA VAL A 49 -3.63 -9.72 -11.36
C VAL A 49 -3.27 -8.97 -12.64
N ALA A 50 -2.84 -7.71 -12.54
CA ALA A 50 -2.42 -6.93 -13.69
C ALA A 50 -1.21 -7.57 -14.41
N PHE A 51 -0.25 -8.08 -13.65
CA PHE A 51 0.92 -8.78 -14.17
C PHE A 51 0.54 -10.06 -14.93
N VAL A 52 -0.29 -10.92 -14.32
CA VAL A 52 -0.77 -12.16 -14.98
C VAL A 52 -1.57 -11.83 -16.24
N TYR A 53 -2.46 -10.84 -16.19
CA TYR A 53 -3.18 -10.37 -17.37
C TYR A 53 -2.21 -9.97 -18.50
N TRP A 54 -1.16 -9.22 -18.17
CA TRP A 54 -0.18 -8.77 -19.16
C TRP A 54 0.61 -9.93 -19.77
N CYS A 55 1.04 -10.91 -18.98
CA CYS A 55 1.71 -12.12 -19.48
C CYS A 55 0.83 -12.92 -20.46
N ILE A 56 -0.46 -13.06 -20.16
CA ILE A 56 -1.41 -13.74 -21.06
C ILE A 56 -1.56 -12.97 -22.37
N GLN A 57 -1.62 -11.64 -22.31
CA GLN A 57 -1.73 -10.80 -23.51
C GLN A 57 -0.48 -10.93 -24.40
N LEU A 58 0.72 -10.91 -23.81
CA LEU A 58 1.96 -11.10 -24.57
C LEU A 58 1.98 -12.45 -25.30
N ASN A 59 1.59 -13.54 -24.63
CA ASN A 59 1.51 -14.86 -25.25
C ASN A 59 0.49 -14.93 -26.41
N LYS A 60 -0.63 -14.21 -26.29
CA LYS A 60 -1.61 -14.11 -27.39
C LYS A 60 -1.08 -13.34 -28.59
N PHE A 61 -0.30 -12.29 -28.39
CA PHE A 61 0.32 -11.55 -29.49
C PHE A 61 1.36 -12.40 -30.21
N ASP A 62 2.21 -13.10 -29.47
CA ASP A 62 3.20 -14.03 -30.01
C ASP A 62 2.55 -15.15 -30.85
N SER A 63 1.51 -15.80 -30.31
CA SER A 63 0.78 -16.85 -31.02
C SER A 63 0.08 -16.35 -32.30
N GLN A 64 -0.47 -15.13 -32.28
CA GLN A 64 -1.11 -14.52 -33.46
C GLN A 64 -0.09 -14.14 -34.53
N GLU A 65 1.07 -13.61 -34.13
CA GLU A 65 2.17 -13.32 -35.05
C GLU A 65 2.64 -14.60 -35.75
N HIS A 66 2.85 -15.68 -34.99
CA HIS A 66 3.21 -16.98 -35.56
C HIS A 66 2.15 -17.53 -36.53
N HIS A 67 0.84 -17.37 -36.24
CA HIS A 67 -0.25 -17.79 -37.13
C HIS A 67 -0.34 -16.96 -38.43
N ASN A 68 0.09 -15.70 -38.41
CA ASN A 68 0.06 -14.85 -39.60
C ASN A 68 1.26 -15.08 -40.52
N LEU A 69 2.36 -15.62 -40.00
CA LEU A 69 3.56 -15.97 -40.79
C LEU A 69 3.43 -17.31 -41.53
N ASN A 70 2.50 -18.18 -41.13
CA ASN A 70 2.25 -19.49 -41.73
C ASN A 70 0.89 -19.61 -42.43
N SER A 71 0.16 -18.50 -42.63
CA SER A 71 -1.03 -18.38 -43.49
C SER A 71 -0.66 -17.79 -44.85
#